data_AF-A0A7V2WZL5-F1
#
_entry.id   AF-A0A7V2WZL5-F1
#
_cell.length_a   1.000
_cell.length_b   1.000
_cell.length_c   1.000
_cell.angle_alpha   90.00
_cell.angle_beta   90.00
_cell.angle_gamma   90.00
#
_symmetry.space_group_name_H-M   'P 1'
#
loop_
_entity.id
_entity.type
_entity.pdbx_description
1 polymer ?
#
loop_
_entity_poly.entity_id
_entity_poly.type
_entity_poly.pdbx_seq_one_letter_code
_entity_poly.pdbx_strand_id
1 'polypeptide(L)' 'MIEREGSDWVVHCDSCFDASEYDREELDHQFHRLIQALRADGWLIEYCEDEGGEWTHVCPRCAEIEISRSPGLF' A
#
# COMPACT_ATOMS: atom_id res chain seq x y z
N MET A 1 -4.13 -3.26 4.38
CA MET A 1 -3.75 -3.30 5.83
C MET A 1 -2.23 -3.37 6.01
N ILE A 2 -1.65 -2.73 7.03
CA ILE A 2 -0.21 -2.84 7.36
C ILE A 2 -0.03 -3.48 8.75
N GLU A 3 0.72 -4.57 8.82
CA GLU A 3 1.06 -5.30 10.03
C GLU A 3 2.56 -5.22 10.32
N ARG A 4 2.94 -5.48 11.58
CA ARG A 4 4.33 -5.52 12.02
C ARG A 4 4.65 -6.94 12.47
N GLU A 5 5.45 -7.63 11.68
CA GLU A 5 5.94 -8.98 12.00
C GLU A 5 7.43 -8.88 12.35
N GLY A 6 7.74 -8.82 13.64
CA GLY A 6 9.12 -8.73 14.12
C GLY A 6 9.83 -7.45 13.71
N SER A 7 10.90 -7.58 12.92
CA SER A 7 11.66 -6.47 12.33
C SER A 7 10.92 -5.83 11.18
N ASP A 8 10.07 -6.55 10.46
CA ASP A 8 9.63 -6.16 9.12
C ASP A 8 8.25 -5.49 9.10
N TRP A 9 7.99 -4.72 8.04
CA TRP A 9 6.65 -4.24 7.72
C TRP A 9 5.99 -5.17 6.72
N VAL A 10 4.83 -5.69 7.07
CA VAL A 10 4.04 -6.54 6.18
C VAL A 10 2.84 -5.75 5.70
N VAL A 11 2.72 -5.58 4.39
CA VAL A 11 1.64 -4.81 3.78
C VAL A 11 0.74 -5.74 3.01
N HIS A 12 -0.50 -5.84 3.47
CA HIS A 12 -1.57 -6.61 2.86
C HIS A 12 -2.40 -5.75 1.93
N CYS A 13 -2.60 -6.23 0.71
CA CYS A 13 -3.53 -5.66 -0.25
C CYS A 13 -4.97 -5.81 0.24
N ASP A 14 -5.71 -4.71 0.33
CA ASP A 14 -7.11 -4.71 0.76
C ASP A 14 -8.06 -5.34 -0.29
N SER A 15 -7.61 -5.50 -1.54
CA SER A 15 -8.39 -6.11 -2.62
C SER A 15 -8.22 -7.63 -2.75
N CYS A 16 -6.96 -8.11 -2.76
CA CYS A 16 -6.66 -9.54 -2.97
C CYS A 16 -6.06 -10.25 -1.75
N PHE A 17 -5.86 -9.54 -0.63
CA PHE A 17 -5.26 -10.05 0.61
C PHE A 17 -3.82 -10.57 0.47
N ASP A 18 -3.18 -10.32 -0.67
CA ASP A 18 -1.78 -10.64 -0.91
C ASP A 18 -0.86 -9.75 -0.06
N ALA A 19 0.27 -10.30 0.39
CA ALA A 19 1.16 -9.64 1.34
C ALA A 19 2.52 -9.35 0.69
N SER A 20 3.09 -8.20 1.03
CA SER A 20 4.48 -7.87 0.68
C SER A 20 5.24 -7.40 1.92
N GLU A 21 6.45 -7.91 2.06
CA GLU A 21 7.34 -7.66 3.19
C GLU A 21 8.35 -6.57 2.82
N TYR A 22 8.54 -5.62 3.72
CA TYR A 22 9.49 -4.53 3.58
C TYR A 22 10.39 -4.48 4.81
N ASP A 23 11.69 -4.52 4.57
CA ASP A 23 12.68 -4.41 5.64
C ASP A 23 12.59 -3.03 6.28
N ARG A 24 12.36 -3.03 7.59
CA ARG A 24 12.14 -1.80 8.34
C ARG A 24 13.43 -1.12 8.74
N GLU A 25 14.52 -1.86 8.87
CA GLU A 25 15.83 -1.31 9.15
C GLU A 25 16.31 -0.52 7.92
N GLU A 26 16.07 -1.04 6.72
CA GLU A 26 16.31 -0.31 5.46
C GLU A 26 15.49 0.98 5.33
N LEU A 27 14.32 1.03 5.98
CA LEU A 27 13.41 2.17 5.96
C LEU A 27 13.58 3.13 7.16
N ASP A 28 14.66 3.00 7.93
CA ASP A 28 14.93 3.80 9.14
C ASP A 28 13.77 3.78 10.17
N HIS A 29 12.98 2.69 10.17
CA HIS A 29 11.73 2.57 10.94
C HIS A 29 10.67 3.65 10.65
N GLN A 30 10.79 4.41 9.54
CA GLN A 30 9.89 5.52 9.22
C GLN A 30 8.72 5.07 8.34
N PHE A 31 7.49 5.31 8.80
CA PHE A 31 6.29 5.00 8.02
C PHE A 31 6.24 5.76 6.68
N HIS A 32 6.69 7.01 6.63
CA HIS A 32 6.74 7.77 5.37
C HIS A 32 7.65 7.10 4.33
N ARG A 33 8.77 6.50 4.75
CA ARG A 33 9.67 5.76 3.85
C ARG A 33 9.00 4.50 3.31
N LEU A 34 8.24 3.79 4.14
CA LEU A 34 7.42 2.66 3.71
C LEU A 34 6.42 3.07 2.61
N ILE A 35 5.70 4.19 2.80
CA ILE A 35 4.76 4.70 1.77
C ILE A 35 5.50 5.04 0.47
N GLN A 36 6.70 5.61 0.54
CA GLN A 36 7.51 5.89 -0.65
C GLN A 36 7.96 4.61 -1.35
N ALA A 37 8.42 3.60 -0.60
CA ALA A 37 8.82 2.30 -1.15
C ALA A 37 7.64 1.61 -1.84
N LEU A 38 6.49 1.53 -1.16
CA LEU A 38 5.25 0.99 -1.73
C LEU A 38 4.86 1.67 -3.05
N ARG A 39 4.88 3.02 -3.09
CA ARG A 39 4.61 3.77 -4.33
C ARG A 39 5.64 3.49 -5.43
N ALA A 40 6.91 3.28 -5.07
CA ALA A 40 7.96 2.92 -6.03
C ALA A 40 7.76 1.52 -6.59
N ASP A 41 7.27 0.58 -5.78
CA ASP A 41 6.84 -0.77 -6.18
C ASP A 41 5.49 -0.79 -6.94
N GLY A 42 4.87 0.37 -7.13
CA GLY A 42 3.61 0.51 -7.87
C GLY A 42 2.36 0.20 -7.06
N TRP A 43 2.46 0.11 -5.73
CA TRP A 43 1.28 0.05 -4.87
C TRP A 43 0.50 1.35 -4.94
N LEU A 44 -0.81 1.23 -5.06
CA LEU A 44 -1.74 2.34 -4.93
C LEU A 44 -2.08 2.50 -3.44
N ILE A 45 -1.65 3.63 -2.89
CA ILE A 45 -1.92 3.99 -1.50
C ILE A 45 -2.66 5.32 -1.47
N GLU A 46 -3.88 5.27 -0.97
CA GLU A 46 -4.77 6.43 -0.86
C GLU A 46 -5.23 6.60 0.58
N TYR A 47 -5.24 7.83 1.04
CA TYR A 47 -5.76 8.20 2.35
C TYR A 47 -7.17 8.73 2.16
N CYS A 48 -8.17 8.02 2.67
CA CYS A 48 -9.56 8.46 2.64
C CYS A 48 -9.89 9.23 3.92
N GLU A 49 -9.99 10.56 3.80
CA GLU A 49 -10.41 11.44 4.90
C GLU A 49 -11.88 11.23 5.28
N ASP A 50 -12.74 10.88 4.32
CA ASP A 50 -14.18 10.71 4.52
C ASP A 50 -14.58 9.51 5.41
N GLU A 51 -13.76 8.46 5.46
CA GLU A 51 -14.02 7.25 6.27
C GLU A 51 -13.24 7.22 7.60
N GLY A 52 -12.96 8.39 8.18
CA GLY A 52 -12.31 8.49 9.49
C GLY A 52 -10.78 8.36 9.44
N GLY A 53 -10.18 8.59 8.27
CA GLY A 53 -8.73 8.58 8.10
C GLY A 53 -8.15 7.18 7.90
N GLU A 54 -8.81 6.36 7.09
CA GLU A 54 -8.32 5.04 6.75
C GLU A 54 -7.42 5.10 5.50
N TRP A 55 -6.35 4.31 5.52
CA TRP A 55 -5.46 4.15 4.38
C TRP A 55 -5.88 2.91 3.60
N THR A 56 -6.14 3.09 2.30
CA THR A 56 -6.37 1.98 1.37
C THR A 56 -5.03 1.55 0.77
N HIS A 57 -4.74 0.25 0.81
CA HIS A 57 -3.50 -0.32 0.28
C HIS A 57 -3.82 -1.32 -0.81
N VAL A 58 -3.51 -1.01 -2.06
CA VAL A 58 -3.77 -1.90 -3.19
C VAL A 58 -2.46 -2.25 -3.88
N CYS A 59 -2.18 -3.55 -4.02
CA CYS A 59 -0.99 -4.03 -4.71
C CYS A 59 -1.00 -3.61 -6.19
N PRO A 60 0.16 -3.50 -6.85
CA PRO A 60 0.27 -3.03 -8.23
C PRO A 60 -0.64 -3.80 -9.19
N ARG A 61 -0.73 -5.11 -9.01
CA ARG A 61 -1.60 -5.97 -9.83
C ARG A 61 -3.07 -5.60 -9.73
N CYS A 62 -3.58 -5.34 -8.52
CA CYS A 62 -4.97 -4.94 -8.33
C CYS A 62 -5.17 -3.47 -8.74
N ALA A 63 -4.19 -2.61 -8.51
CA ALA A 63 -4.23 -1.22 -8.92
C ALA A 63 -4.37 -1.09 -10.45
N GLU A 64 -3.60 -1.86 -11.22
CA GLU A 64 -3.72 -1.92 -12.69
C GLU A 64 -5.11 -2.34 -13.15
N ILE A 65 -5.76 -3.28 -12.44
CA ILE A 65 -7.11 -3.75 -12.75
C ILE A 65 -8.15 -2.65 -12.49
N GLU A 66 -8.05 -1.96 -11.36
CA GLU A 66 -8.97 -0.87 -11.00
C GLU A 66 -8.85 0.32 -11.94
N ILE A 67 -7.62 0.71 -12.30
CA ILE A 67 -7.36 1.76 -13.30
C ILE A 67 -7.94 1.35 -14.68
N SER A 68 -7.79 0.09 -15.06
CA SER A 68 -8.31 -0.44 -16.33
C SER A 68 -9.85 -0.53 -16.35
N ARG A 69 -10.49 -0.65 -15.19
CA ARG A 69 -11.96 -0.71 -15.04
C ARG A 69 -12.63 0.66 -15.04
N SER A 70 -11.87 1.72 -14.73
CA SER A 70 -12.36 3.11 -14.72
C SER A 70 -11.54 4.01 -15.65
N PRO A 71 -11.61 3.84 -16.98
CA PRO A 71 -10.81 4.62 -17.93
C PRO A 71 -11.27 6.10 -18.11
N GLY A 72 -11.87 6.74 -17.09
CA GLY A 72 -12.71 7.93 -17.31
C GLY A 72 -12.73 9.04 -16.26
N LEU A 73 -11.74 9.14 -15.37
CA LEU A 73 -11.62 10.30 -14.45
C LEU A 73 -10.17 10.81 -14.41
N PHE A 74 -9.78 11.50 -15.49
CA PHE A 74 -8.68 12.48 -15.52
C PHE A 74 -9.21 13.78 -16.12
#